data_AF-A0AAN0IZ05-F1
#
_entry.id   AF-A0AAN0IZ05-F1
#
_cell.length_a   1.000
_cell.length_b   1.000
_cell.length_c   1.000
_cell.angle_alpha   90.00
_cell.angle_beta   90.00
_cell.angle_gamma   90.00
#
_symmetry.space_group_name_H-M   'P 1'
#
loop_
_entity.id
_entity.type
_entity.pdbx_description
1 polymer ?
#
loop_
_entity_poly.entity_id
_entity_poly.type
_entity_poly.pdbx_seq_one_letter_code
_entity_poly.pdbx_strand_id
1 'polypeptide(L)'
;MQQIDRCTKRFILFAIFLLLFVILLVPLWRHLDPQATRRQQQLPVIDPVVYAHQKKAASPGSLSQKISPDHPSSHSDLWIDLDPEKMTIIRRTVFFDSRKHFGPQIVIISMHHDAIKEEKLNLYARIPQTSSDSYNKDRGFHCLKVSKWKQVGWVREDILPPETYVAYLLRIKDSVALNEVPPYIELTTDKECRKDMLPKMPVFYDQRPRDGVFAACTQKGLFGRVTPEEVINWVEINRAMGAAIITIQIQHDQLGDDIKQVLLPYIKEGFVELIDWKITVTTRDYGMSAGANECIYRNVNRAQFVTVHDVDELLVLQQHTNWPEMITHLCKSQILMNMLVSASETPQILQTATYY
;
A
#
# COMPACT_ATOMS: atom_id res chain seq x y z
N MET A 1 58.58 36.83 -60.95
CA MET A 1 57.16 36.43 -60.88
C MET A 1 57.06 35.21 -59.98
N GLN A 2 56.30 35.17 -58.90
CA GLN A 2 55.55 36.20 -58.20
C GLN A 2 55.30 35.61 -56.79
N GLN A 3 55.41 36.45 -55.78
CA GLN A 3 54.99 36.15 -54.40
C GLN A 3 53.67 35.38 -54.41
N ILE A 4 53.70 34.11 -54.01
CA ILE A 4 52.48 33.47 -53.50
C ILE A 4 52.16 34.23 -52.22
N ASP A 5 51.20 35.13 -52.39
CA ASP A 5 50.78 36.16 -51.47
C ASP A 5 50.52 35.56 -50.07
N ARG A 6 51.01 36.27 -49.05
CA ARG A 6 50.80 35.92 -47.63
C ARG A 6 49.29 35.81 -47.32
N CYS A 7 48.45 36.48 -48.11
CA CYS A 7 47.00 36.38 -48.08
C CYS A 7 46.48 35.01 -48.52
N THR A 8 47.02 34.43 -49.61
CA THR A 8 46.59 33.13 -50.14
C THR A 8 46.95 31.98 -49.20
N LYS A 9 48.12 32.03 -48.54
CA LYS A 9 48.50 31.03 -47.53
C LYS A 9 47.60 31.07 -46.30
N ARG A 10 47.18 32.27 -45.85
CA ARG A 10 46.24 32.43 -44.73
C ARG A 10 44.84 31.93 -45.09
N PHE A 11 44.40 32.14 -46.32
CA PHE A 11 43.12 31.61 -46.81
C PHE A 11 43.11 30.07 -46.87
N ILE A 12 44.19 29.46 -47.34
CA ILE A 12 44.31 27.99 -47.40
C ILE A 12 44.37 27.39 -45.99
N LEU A 13 45.14 27.99 -45.07
CA LEU A 13 45.18 27.55 -43.66
C LEU A 13 43.82 27.71 -42.97
N PHE A 14 43.09 28.79 -43.24
CA PHE A 14 41.74 29.00 -42.69
C PHE A 14 40.72 28.00 -43.27
N ALA A 15 40.80 27.70 -44.57
CA ALA A 15 39.96 26.69 -45.21
C ALA A 15 40.24 25.28 -44.69
N ILE A 16 41.51 24.93 -44.48
CA ILE A 16 41.91 23.64 -43.86
C ILE A 16 41.42 23.57 -42.40
N PHE A 17 41.52 24.66 -41.65
CA PHE A 17 41.02 24.72 -40.27
C PHE A 17 39.49 24.57 -40.21
N LEU A 18 38.75 25.21 -41.11
CA LEU A 18 37.30 25.05 -41.24
C LEU A 18 36.91 23.62 -41.63
N LEU A 19 37.66 23.00 -42.55
CA LEU A 19 37.42 21.61 -42.95
C LEU A 19 37.66 20.64 -41.78
N LEU A 20 38.75 20.83 -41.02
CA LEU A 20 39.05 20.04 -39.83
C LEU A 20 38.05 20.29 -38.70
N PHE A 21 37.58 21.52 -38.52
CA PHE A 21 36.54 21.88 -37.55
C PHE A 21 35.20 21.19 -37.88
N VAL A 22 34.83 21.14 -39.16
CA VAL A 22 33.62 20.41 -39.62
C VAL A 22 33.81 18.89 -39.47
N ILE A 23 34.97 18.33 -39.82
CA ILE A 23 35.21 16.88 -39.72
C ILE A 23 35.28 16.40 -38.25
N LEU A 24 35.77 17.23 -37.32
CA LEU A 24 35.89 16.86 -35.90
C LEU A 24 34.63 17.14 -35.07
N LEU A 25 33.80 18.13 -35.42
CA LEU A 25 32.58 18.45 -34.65
C LEU A 25 31.31 17.80 -35.18
N VAL A 26 31.23 17.42 -36.46
CA VAL A 26 30.07 16.68 -36.99
C VAL A 26 29.85 15.31 -36.32
N PRO A 27 30.90 14.53 -35.94
CA PRO A 27 30.72 13.32 -35.14
C PRO A 27 30.23 13.60 -33.71
N LEU A 28 30.60 14.75 -33.12
CA LEU A 28 30.18 15.14 -31.77
C LEU A 28 28.70 15.56 -31.73
N TRP A 29 28.18 16.16 -32.81
CA TRP A 29 26.77 16.50 -32.95
C TRP A 29 25.87 15.27 -33.21
N ARG A 30 26.40 14.23 -33.87
CA ARG A 30 25.68 12.94 -34.04
C ARG A 30 25.54 12.13 -32.74
N HIS A 31 26.27 12.46 -31.68
CA HIS A 31 26.11 11.86 -30.35
C HIS A 31 25.21 12.67 -29.39
N LEU A 32 24.72 13.83 -29.81
CA LEU A 32 23.80 14.68 -29.03
C LEU A 32 22.41 14.78 -29.68
N ASP A 33 22.06 13.87 -30.58
CA ASP A 33 20.69 13.74 -31.12
C ASP A 33 19.86 12.80 -30.21
N PRO A 34 18.85 13.31 -29.46
CA PRO A 34 18.00 12.48 -28.60
C PRO A 34 17.06 11.54 -29.37
N GLN A 35 17.06 11.58 -30.71
CA GLN A 35 16.16 10.77 -31.53
C GLN A 35 16.82 9.52 -32.14
N ALA A 36 18.15 9.36 -32.07
CA ALA A 36 18.85 8.24 -32.69
C ALA A 36 18.90 6.94 -31.85
N THR A 37 18.37 6.94 -30.62
CA THR A 37 18.32 5.74 -29.75
C THR A 37 16.97 5.01 -29.77
N ARG A 38 16.04 5.36 -30.67
CA ARG A 38 14.86 4.52 -30.96
C ARG A 38 15.19 3.48 -32.03
N ARG A 39 16.00 2.47 -31.68
CA ARG A 39 15.68 1.13 -32.22
C ARG A 39 14.45 0.67 -31.45
N GLN A 40 13.28 0.84 -32.06
CA GLN A 40 12.12 0.05 -31.69
C GLN A 40 12.52 -1.42 -31.80
N GLN A 41 12.86 -2.05 -30.67
CA GLN A 41 12.43 -3.42 -30.49
C GLN A 41 10.91 -3.33 -30.48
N GLN A 42 10.28 -3.60 -31.62
CA GLN A 42 8.90 -4.05 -31.62
C GLN A 42 8.88 -5.28 -30.72
N LEU A 43 8.52 -5.10 -29.45
CA LEU A 43 7.94 -6.17 -28.67
C LEU A 43 6.80 -6.73 -29.53
N PRO A 44 6.75 -8.04 -29.75
CA PRO A 44 5.65 -8.63 -30.50
C PRO A 44 4.36 -8.13 -29.86
N VAL A 45 3.44 -7.62 -30.69
CA VAL A 45 2.06 -7.39 -30.26
C VAL A 45 1.58 -8.76 -29.79
N ILE A 46 1.57 -8.96 -28.47
CA ILE A 46 1.02 -10.17 -27.88
C ILE A 46 -0.47 -10.07 -28.19
N ASP A 47 -0.95 -10.96 -29.05
CA ASP A 47 -2.38 -11.14 -29.28
C ASP A 47 -3.08 -11.17 -27.93
N PRO A 48 -4.25 -10.52 -27.76
CA PRO A 48 -4.96 -10.54 -26.48
C PRO A 48 -5.08 -12.00 -26.05
N VAL A 49 -4.41 -12.33 -24.94
CA VAL A 49 -4.44 -13.68 -24.38
C VAL A 49 -5.90 -13.94 -24.08
N VAL A 50 -6.51 -14.79 -24.89
CA VAL A 50 -7.86 -15.29 -24.65
C VAL A 50 -7.75 -16.15 -23.41
N TYR A 51 -7.99 -15.55 -22.25
CA TYR A 51 -8.08 -16.27 -21.00
C TYR A 51 -9.20 -17.29 -21.17
N ALA A 52 -8.83 -18.57 -21.23
CA ALA A 52 -9.79 -19.64 -20.99
C ALA A 52 -10.41 -19.32 -19.64
N HIS A 53 -11.71 -19.00 -19.63
CA HIS A 53 -12.46 -18.70 -18.43
C HIS A 53 -12.15 -19.76 -17.37
N GLN A 54 -11.23 -19.44 -16.46
CA GLN A 54 -11.06 -20.24 -15.26
C GLN A 54 -12.41 -20.19 -14.57
N LYS A 55 -12.92 -21.37 -14.22
CA LYS A 55 -14.24 -21.57 -13.61
C LYS A 55 -14.52 -20.41 -12.68
N LYS A 56 -15.55 -19.63 -13.05
CA LYS A 56 -16.10 -18.51 -12.29
C LYS A 56 -15.96 -18.82 -10.80
N ALA A 57 -15.03 -18.14 -10.13
CA ALA A 57 -14.96 -18.19 -8.68
C ALA A 57 -16.38 -17.92 -8.17
N ALA A 58 -16.84 -18.74 -7.23
CA ALA A 58 -18.21 -18.68 -6.74
C ALA A 58 -18.56 -17.21 -6.45
N SER A 59 -19.62 -16.72 -7.10
CA SER A 59 -20.11 -15.36 -6.91
C SER A 59 -20.26 -15.10 -5.41
N PRO A 60 -19.76 -13.98 -4.87
CA PRO A 60 -19.85 -13.70 -3.44
C PRO A 60 -21.32 -13.57 -3.02
N GLY A 61 -21.88 -14.69 -2.54
CA GLY A 61 -23.18 -14.72 -1.92
C GLY A 61 -23.14 -13.95 -0.61
N SER A 62 -23.86 -12.83 -0.59
CA SER A 62 -24.43 -12.16 0.58
C SER A 62 -23.56 -12.09 1.84
N LEU A 63 -22.59 -11.18 1.82
CA LEU A 63 -22.22 -10.31 2.95
C LEU A 63 -21.31 -9.19 2.40
N SER A 64 -21.79 -8.52 1.35
CA SER A 64 -21.27 -7.21 1.03
C SER A 64 -21.81 -6.25 2.08
N GLN A 65 -20.98 -5.84 3.03
CA GLN A 65 -20.99 -4.41 3.30
C GLN A 65 -20.78 -3.78 1.93
N LYS A 66 -21.86 -3.20 1.37
CA LYS A 66 -21.82 -2.48 0.11
C LYS A 66 -20.57 -1.61 0.17
N ILE A 67 -19.57 -1.93 -0.64
CA ILE A 67 -18.53 -0.99 -1.00
C ILE A 67 -19.28 0.07 -1.79
N SER A 68 -19.82 1.05 -1.08
CA SER A 68 -20.50 2.16 -1.73
C SER A 68 -19.41 2.94 -2.45
N PRO A 69 -19.62 3.36 -3.71
CA PRO A 69 -18.80 4.40 -4.33
C PRO A 69 -18.89 5.74 -3.57
N ASP A 70 -19.72 5.84 -2.52
CA ASP A 70 -19.75 6.95 -1.59
C ASP A 70 -18.46 6.98 -0.75
N HIS A 71 -17.53 7.79 -1.22
CA HIS A 71 -16.35 8.16 -0.46
C HIS A 71 -16.77 8.93 0.81
N PRO A 72 -16.10 8.70 1.95
CA PRO A 72 -16.38 9.44 3.18
C PRO A 72 -16.30 10.95 2.95
N SER A 73 -17.31 11.69 3.40
CA SER A 73 -17.41 13.11 3.09
C SER A 73 -16.36 13.94 3.83
N SER A 74 -15.88 13.47 4.99
CA SER A 74 -15.00 14.23 5.88
C SER A 74 -13.84 13.40 6.44
N HIS A 75 -12.78 14.10 6.88
CA HIS A 75 -11.65 13.50 7.60
C HIS A 75 -12.12 12.73 8.85
N SER A 76 -13.07 13.29 9.61
CA SER A 76 -13.63 12.71 10.83
C SER A 76 -14.39 11.40 10.62
N ASP A 77 -14.82 11.10 9.38
CA ASP A 77 -15.45 9.81 9.07
C ASP A 77 -14.43 8.66 9.09
N LEU A 78 -13.15 9.01 8.92
CA LEU A 78 -12.03 8.12 8.65
C LEU A 78 -10.95 8.12 9.74
N TRP A 79 -10.81 9.25 10.44
CA TRP A 79 -9.78 9.49 11.43
C TRP A 79 -10.36 10.13 12.69
N ILE A 80 -9.71 9.87 13.81
CA ILE A 80 -9.97 10.51 15.10
C ILE A 80 -8.71 11.29 15.48
N ASP A 81 -8.85 12.61 15.62
CA ASP A 81 -7.83 13.49 16.20
C ASP A 81 -7.85 13.31 17.73
N LEU A 82 -6.74 12.89 18.35
CA LEU A 82 -6.68 12.68 19.81
C LEU A 82 -6.54 13.97 20.60
N ASP A 83 -5.97 14.99 19.98
CA ASP A 83 -5.65 16.26 20.59
C ASP A 83 -5.97 17.40 19.61
N PRO A 84 -6.28 18.61 20.10
CA PRO A 84 -6.60 19.75 19.23
C PRO A 84 -5.46 20.16 18.29
N GLU A 85 -4.22 19.85 18.67
CA GLU A 85 -3.01 20.13 17.86
C GLU A 85 -2.80 19.06 16.77
N LYS A 86 -3.65 18.02 16.75
CA LYS A 86 -3.62 16.87 15.83
C LYS A 86 -2.32 16.09 15.88
N MET A 87 -1.58 16.19 16.97
CA MET A 87 -0.27 15.55 17.09
C MET A 87 -0.37 14.03 17.10
N THR A 88 -1.54 13.48 17.42
CA THR A 88 -1.87 12.08 17.14
C THR A 88 -3.22 11.93 16.45
N ILE A 89 -3.23 11.16 15.37
CA ILE A 89 -4.44 10.74 14.68
C ILE A 89 -4.57 9.21 14.67
N ILE A 90 -5.79 8.70 14.82
CA ILE A 90 -6.09 7.27 14.85
C ILE A 90 -7.04 6.92 13.73
N ARG A 91 -6.74 5.84 12.99
CA ARG A 91 -7.64 5.29 11.98
C ARG A 91 -8.92 4.78 12.64
N ARG A 92 -10.07 5.28 12.21
CA ARG A 92 -11.36 4.94 12.84
C ARG A 92 -11.74 3.46 12.71
N THR A 93 -11.35 2.83 11.61
CA THR A 93 -11.52 1.36 11.44
C THR A 93 -10.35 0.64 12.11
N VAL A 94 -10.66 -0.31 12.99
CA VAL A 94 -9.68 -1.18 13.64
C VAL A 94 -9.81 -2.60 13.12
N PHE A 95 -8.81 -3.45 13.30
CA PHE A 95 -8.77 -4.76 12.63
C PHE A 95 -8.69 -5.90 13.63
N PHE A 96 -9.54 -6.91 13.49
CA PHE A 96 -9.42 -8.14 14.25
C PHE A 96 -8.42 -9.08 13.57
N ASP A 97 -7.34 -9.45 14.25
CA ASP A 97 -6.35 -10.41 13.77
C ASP A 97 -6.55 -11.74 14.47
N SER A 98 -7.07 -12.72 13.73
CA SER A 98 -7.40 -14.06 14.25
C SER A 98 -6.26 -15.08 14.11
N ARG A 99 -5.06 -14.65 13.68
CA ARG A 99 -3.94 -15.57 13.44
C ARG A 99 -3.49 -16.22 14.75
N LYS A 100 -3.53 -17.55 14.78
CA LYS A 100 -3.19 -18.39 15.96
C LYS A 100 -1.83 -18.07 16.59
N HIS A 101 -0.83 -17.71 15.77
CA HIS A 101 0.53 -17.44 16.26
C HIS A 101 0.60 -16.25 17.23
N PHE A 102 -0.28 -15.26 17.09
CA PHE A 102 -0.29 -14.05 17.92
C PHE A 102 -1.37 -14.06 19.01
N GLY A 103 -2.30 -15.02 18.95
CA GLY A 103 -3.57 -14.97 19.67
C GLY A 103 -4.54 -13.94 19.07
N PRO A 104 -5.85 -14.02 19.35
CA PRO A 104 -6.79 -13.01 18.90
C PRO A 104 -6.42 -11.64 19.48
N GLN A 105 -6.34 -10.64 18.60
CA GLN A 105 -5.97 -9.28 18.97
C GLN A 105 -6.70 -8.27 18.09
N ILE A 106 -6.87 -7.06 18.62
CA ILE A 106 -7.33 -5.91 17.83
C ILE A 106 -6.12 -5.05 17.50
N VAL A 107 -5.94 -4.75 16.22
CA VAL A 107 -4.88 -3.88 15.70
C VAL A 107 -5.47 -2.52 15.34
N ILE A 108 -4.79 -1.48 15.79
CA ILE A 108 -5.19 -0.08 15.58
C ILE A 108 -4.04 0.59 14.83
N ILE A 109 -4.35 1.31 13.76
CA ILE A 109 -3.37 2.12 13.02
C ILE A 109 -3.45 3.55 13.55
N SER A 110 -2.31 4.09 13.96
CA SER A 110 -2.18 5.49 14.39
C SER A 110 -1.02 6.17 13.67
N MET A 111 -1.06 7.49 13.61
CA MET A 111 0.05 8.33 13.18
C MET A 111 0.30 9.39 14.23
N HIS A 112 1.57 9.58 14.55
CA HIS A 112 2.02 10.55 15.56
C HIS A 112 2.99 11.54 14.92
N HIS A 113 2.84 12.80 15.27
CA HIS A 113 3.75 13.85 14.86
C HIS A 113 5.15 13.57 15.42
N ASP A 114 6.19 13.71 14.62
CA ASP A 114 7.58 13.34 14.94
C ASP A 114 8.15 14.10 16.14
N ALA A 115 7.68 15.34 16.34
CA ALA A 115 7.99 16.14 17.51
C ALA A 115 7.55 15.49 18.85
N ILE A 116 6.53 14.62 18.85
CA ILE A 116 6.19 13.80 20.01
C ILE A 116 7.15 12.61 20.03
N LYS A 117 8.37 12.85 20.52
CA LYS A 117 9.36 11.80 20.77
C LYS A 117 8.83 10.82 21.81
N GLU A 118 8.31 9.68 21.34
CA GLU A 118 7.92 8.49 22.10
C GLU A 118 7.22 8.72 23.46
N GLU A 119 6.25 9.64 23.55
CA GLU A 119 5.41 9.66 24.73
C GLU A 119 4.57 8.38 24.80
N LYS A 120 4.48 7.80 26.00
CA LYS A 120 3.60 6.65 26.26
C LYS A 120 2.15 7.13 26.20
N LEU A 121 1.49 6.93 25.05
CA LEU A 121 0.04 7.07 24.98
C LEU A 121 -0.61 6.12 25.98
N ASN A 122 -1.23 6.71 27.01
CA ASN A 122 -1.98 5.97 28.01
C ASN A 122 -3.43 5.80 27.54
N LEU A 123 -3.61 4.96 26.52
CA LEU A 123 -4.92 4.64 25.96
C LEU A 123 -5.46 3.32 26.52
N TYR A 124 -6.76 3.30 26.74
CA TYR A 124 -7.55 2.16 27.15
C TYR A 124 -8.70 1.97 26.17
N ALA A 125 -9.08 0.73 25.94
CA ALA A 125 -10.14 0.35 25.03
C ALA A 125 -11.31 -0.23 25.83
N ARG A 126 -12.47 0.40 25.65
CA ARG A 126 -13.75 -0.15 26.07
C ARG A 126 -14.24 -1.11 25.00
N ILE A 127 -14.40 -2.37 25.37
CA ILE A 127 -14.89 -3.44 24.49
C ILE A 127 -16.23 -3.93 25.03
N PRO A 128 -17.32 -3.87 24.25
CA PRO A 128 -18.61 -4.42 24.67
C PRO A 128 -18.46 -5.92 24.99
N GLN A 129 -19.00 -6.36 26.12
CA GLN A 129 -19.09 -7.80 26.38
C GLN A 129 -20.08 -8.43 25.41
N THR A 130 -19.78 -9.64 24.95
CA THR A 130 -20.74 -10.44 24.18
C THR A 130 -21.46 -11.42 25.11
N SER A 131 -22.55 -12.02 24.63
CA SER A 131 -23.41 -12.90 25.46
C SER A 131 -22.72 -14.14 26.03
N SER A 132 -21.54 -14.50 25.51
CA SER A 132 -20.73 -15.63 25.96
C SER A 132 -19.70 -15.26 27.04
N ASP A 133 -19.51 -13.97 27.34
CA ASP A 133 -18.57 -13.50 28.35
C ASP A 133 -19.10 -13.73 29.77
N SER A 134 -18.49 -14.67 30.50
CA SER A 134 -18.81 -14.93 31.91
C SER A 134 -18.18 -13.94 32.90
N TYR A 135 -17.33 -13.03 32.41
CA TYR A 135 -16.51 -12.15 33.24
C TYR A 135 -17.28 -10.88 33.65
N ASN A 136 -17.57 -10.75 34.95
CA ASN A 136 -18.05 -9.51 35.59
C ASN A 136 -19.31 -8.89 34.94
N LYS A 137 -20.46 -9.56 35.12
CA LYS A 137 -21.79 -9.18 34.60
C LYS A 137 -22.24 -7.74 34.94
N ASP A 138 -21.61 -7.11 35.94
CA ASP A 138 -22.06 -5.82 36.48
C ASP A 138 -21.62 -4.62 35.63
N ARG A 139 -20.60 -4.76 34.76
CA ARG A 139 -20.10 -3.65 33.92
C ARG A 139 -20.59 -3.71 32.46
N GLY A 140 -20.79 -4.90 31.89
CA GLY A 140 -21.20 -5.06 30.49
C GLY A 140 -20.14 -4.71 29.44
N PHE A 141 -18.90 -4.44 29.86
CA PHE A 141 -17.76 -4.16 28.99
C PHE A 141 -16.44 -4.55 29.65
N HIS A 142 -15.43 -4.84 28.83
CA HIS A 142 -14.03 -4.93 29.24
C HIS A 142 -13.34 -3.58 29.07
N CYS A 143 -12.40 -3.25 29.94
CA CYS A 143 -11.53 -2.09 29.82
C CYS A 143 -10.09 -2.57 29.77
N LEU A 144 -9.49 -2.53 28.57
CA LEU A 144 -8.18 -3.13 28.31
C LEU A 144 -7.17 -2.07 27.92
N LYS A 145 -5.93 -2.20 28.38
CA LYS A 145 -4.87 -1.27 28.03
C LYS A 145 -4.46 -1.45 26.56
N VAL A 146 -4.42 -0.35 25.81
CA VAL A 146 -3.86 -0.31 24.46
C VAL A 146 -2.35 -0.20 24.57
N SER A 147 -1.63 -1.05 23.83
CA SER A 147 -0.18 -1.08 23.84
C SER A 147 0.39 -0.70 22.48
N LYS A 148 1.43 0.15 22.46
CA LYS A 148 2.28 0.33 21.27
C LYS A 148 2.89 -1.01 20.90
N TRP A 149 2.75 -1.42 19.63
CA TRP A 149 3.33 -2.67 19.13
C TRP A 149 4.55 -2.41 18.26
N LYS A 150 4.40 -1.62 17.21
CA LYS A 150 5.46 -1.45 16.21
C LYS A 150 5.36 -0.09 15.54
N GLN A 151 6.51 0.54 15.31
CA GLN A 151 6.61 1.65 14.37
C GLN A 151 6.67 1.09 12.95
N VAL A 152 5.78 1.57 12.08
CA VAL A 152 5.67 1.16 10.69
C VAL A 152 5.84 2.39 9.82
N GLY A 153 7.09 2.76 9.53
CA GLY A 153 7.43 3.97 8.78
C GLY A 153 8.44 4.83 9.52
N TRP A 154 8.93 5.87 8.85
CA TRP A 154 9.92 6.82 9.37
C TRP A 154 9.50 8.24 8.96
N VAL A 155 10.34 9.24 9.14
CA VAL A 155 10.15 10.59 8.58
C VAL A 155 11.26 10.84 7.55
N ARG A 156 10.96 11.64 6.52
CA ARG A 156 11.85 12.02 5.43
C ARG A 156 11.91 13.52 5.50
N GLU A 157 13.07 13.99 5.93
CA GLU A 157 13.36 15.41 6.02
C GLU A 157 13.85 15.96 4.68
N ASP A 158 14.25 15.09 3.75
CA ASP A 158 14.85 15.42 2.46
C ASP A 158 13.82 15.65 1.34
N ILE A 159 12.52 15.59 1.66
CA ILE A 159 11.44 15.96 0.74
C ILE A 159 10.81 17.30 1.13
N LEU A 160 10.20 18.00 0.17
CA LEU A 160 9.55 19.28 0.40
C LEU A 160 8.03 19.20 0.11
N PRO A 161 7.16 19.50 1.09
CA PRO A 161 7.47 19.72 2.51
C PRO A 161 7.95 18.43 3.20
N PRO A 162 8.73 18.54 4.30
CA PRO A 162 9.20 17.37 5.03
C PRO A 162 8.00 16.64 5.64
N GLU A 163 8.17 15.33 5.80
CA GLU A 163 7.18 14.55 6.52
C GLU A 163 7.24 14.89 8.00
N THR A 164 6.09 14.93 8.65
CA THR A 164 6.05 15.24 10.07
C THR A 164 5.32 14.19 10.89
N TYR A 165 4.81 13.12 10.27
CA TYR A 165 4.08 12.06 10.94
C TYR A 165 4.70 10.70 10.69
N VAL A 166 4.81 9.91 11.76
CA VAL A 166 5.27 8.52 11.73
C VAL A 166 4.09 7.61 12.05
N ALA A 167 3.93 6.53 11.30
CA ALA A 167 2.86 5.57 11.54
C ALA A 167 3.26 4.45 12.51
N TYR A 168 2.28 4.02 13.30
CA TYR A 168 2.44 3.02 14.34
C TYR A 168 1.25 2.06 14.36
N LEU A 169 1.55 0.82 14.72
CA LEU A 169 0.58 -0.19 15.09
C LEU A 169 0.45 -0.19 16.61
N LEU A 170 -0.77 0.04 17.08
CA LEU A 170 -1.18 -0.24 18.45
C LEU A 170 -1.97 -1.53 18.48
N ARG A 171 -2.05 -2.15 19.66
CA ARG A 171 -2.78 -3.41 19.83
C ARG A 171 -3.47 -3.52 21.17
N ILE A 172 -4.53 -4.32 21.17
CA ILE A 172 -5.18 -4.84 22.38
C ILE A 172 -5.02 -6.35 22.35
N LYS A 173 -4.42 -6.89 23.42
CA LYS A 173 -4.17 -8.32 23.58
C LYS A 173 -4.86 -8.81 24.84
N ASP A 174 -5.95 -9.54 24.68
CA ASP A 174 -6.59 -10.30 25.74
C ASP A 174 -7.42 -11.41 25.12
N SER A 175 -6.96 -12.66 25.22
CA SER A 175 -7.64 -13.77 24.57
C SER A 175 -8.98 -14.13 25.22
N VAL A 176 -9.20 -13.77 26.48
CA VAL A 176 -10.46 -14.04 27.17
C VAL A 176 -11.51 -13.02 26.71
N ALA A 177 -11.15 -11.75 26.65
CA ALA A 177 -12.06 -10.68 26.19
C ALA A 177 -12.27 -10.67 24.67
N LEU A 178 -11.42 -11.34 23.89
CA LEU A 178 -11.47 -11.41 22.43
C LEU A 178 -11.82 -12.80 21.91
N ASN A 179 -12.57 -13.58 22.71
CA ASN A 179 -13.11 -14.88 22.28
C ASN A 179 -14.06 -14.75 21.08
N GLU A 180 -14.82 -13.65 21.05
CA GLU A 180 -15.66 -13.25 19.92
C GLU A 180 -15.17 -11.92 19.35
N VAL A 181 -15.48 -11.67 18.07
CA VAL A 181 -15.12 -10.41 17.44
C VAL A 181 -16.08 -9.32 17.89
N PRO A 182 -15.63 -8.30 18.65
CA PRO A 182 -16.51 -7.24 19.06
C PRO A 182 -16.91 -6.40 17.84
N PRO A 183 -18.14 -5.88 17.76
CA PRO A 183 -18.59 -5.10 16.60
C PRO A 183 -17.89 -3.73 16.51
N TYR A 184 -17.47 -3.18 17.65
CA TYR A 184 -16.73 -1.91 17.76
C TYR A 184 -15.93 -1.87 19.05
N ILE A 185 -15.00 -0.93 19.13
CA ILE A 185 -14.36 -0.49 20.37
C ILE A 185 -14.53 1.03 20.54
N GLU A 186 -14.30 1.52 21.74
CA GLU A 186 -14.16 2.95 22.02
C GLU A 186 -12.87 3.17 22.80
N LEU A 187 -12.07 4.15 22.40
CA LEU A 187 -10.80 4.47 23.05
C LEU A 187 -10.97 5.60 24.08
N THR A 188 -10.13 5.64 25.10
CA THR A 188 -10.14 6.69 26.13
C THR A 188 -8.80 6.77 26.84
N THR A 189 -8.53 7.89 27.50
CA THR A 189 -7.40 8.05 28.43
C THR A 189 -7.78 7.65 29.87
N ASP A 190 -9.07 7.43 30.15
CA ASP A 190 -9.55 6.97 31.44
C ASP A 190 -9.26 5.47 31.63
N LYS A 191 -8.44 5.15 32.64
CA LYS A 191 -8.05 3.78 33.00
C LYS A 191 -9.22 2.88 33.39
N GLU A 192 -10.37 3.45 33.75
CA GLU A 192 -11.58 2.70 34.10
C GLU A 192 -12.60 2.61 32.95
N CYS A 193 -12.35 3.27 31.82
CA CYS A 193 -13.24 3.35 30.67
C CYS A 193 -14.66 3.86 30.98
N ARG A 194 -14.79 4.83 31.91
CA ARG A 194 -16.08 5.39 32.34
C ARG A 194 -16.40 6.74 31.73
N LYS A 195 -15.38 7.48 31.27
CA LYS A 195 -15.54 8.84 30.73
C LYS A 195 -14.55 9.11 29.60
N ASP A 196 -14.71 10.27 28.97
CA ASP A 196 -13.80 10.79 27.94
C ASP A 196 -13.61 9.81 26.77
N MET A 197 -14.70 9.11 26.41
CA MET A 197 -14.69 8.13 25.33
C MET A 197 -14.61 8.84 23.97
N LEU A 198 -13.69 8.36 23.14
CA LEU A 198 -13.62 8.70 21.73
C LEU A 198 -14.77 8.02 20.96
N PRO A 199 -15.10 8.52 19.75
CA PRO A 199 -16.15 7.94 18.93
C PRO A 199 -15.97 6.44 18.69
N LYS A 200 -17.09 5.72 18.53
CA LYS A 200 -17.09 4.28 18.21
C LYS A 200 -16.28 3.99 16.95
N MET A 201 -15.38 3.02 17.11
CA MET A 201 -14.46 2.52 16.09
C MET A 201 -14.90 1.11 15.66
N PRO A 202 -15.46 0.93 14.45
CA PRO A 202 -15.88 -0.38 14.00
C PRO A 202 -14.69 -1.33 13.87
N VAL A 203 -14.90 -2.59 14.28
CA VAL A 203 -13.91 -3.65 14.09
C VAL A 203 -14.14 -4.31 12.74
N PHE A 204 -13.17 -4.17 11.85
CA PHE A 204 -13.13 -4.86 10.59
C PHE A 204 -12.71 -6.32 10.79
N TYR A 205 -13.55 -7.21 10.28
CA TYR A 205 -13.29 -8.64 10.26
C TYR A 205 -14.01 -9.29 9.09
N ASP A 206 -13.25 -9.99 8.25
CA ASP A 206 -13.75 -10.66 7.06
C ASP A 206 -13.46 -12.16 7.19
N GLN A 207 -14.52 -12.95 7.37
CA GLN A 207 -14.46 -14.39 7.62
C GLN A 207 -14.37 -15.24 6.35
N ARG A 208 -14.22 -14.64 5.17
CA ARG A 208 -14.17 -15.40 3.92
C ARG A 208 -13.04 -16.45 3.98
N PRO A 209 -13.28 -17.69 3.48
CA PRO A 209 -12.23 -18.70 3.38
C PRO A 209 -11.04 -18.14 2.62
N ARG A 210 -9.85 -18.24 3.22
CA ARG A 210 -8.63 -17.65 2.68
C ARG A 210 -7.77 -18.62 1.87
N ASP A 211 -8.08 -19.91 1.88
CA ASP A 211 -7.22 -20.95 1.31
C ASP A 211 -7.00 -20.74 -0.20
N GLY A 212 -5.74 -20.62 -0.58
CA GLY A 212 -5.32 -20.35 -1.96
C GLY A 212 -5.61 -18.93 -2.44
N VAL A 213 -6.15 -18.03 -1.59
CA VAL A 213 -6.50 -16.67 -1.99
C VAL A 213 -5.26 -15.78 -1.96
N PHE A 214 -4.96 -15.16 -3.10
CA PHE A 214 -3.96 -14.12 -3.25
C PHE A 214 -4.63 -12.75 -3.29
N ALA A 215 -4.15 -11.82 -2.48
CA ALA A 215 -4.52 -10.42 -2.57
C ALA A 215 -3.32 -9.58 -3.01
N ALA A 216 -3.60 -8.48 -3.72
CA ALA A 216 -2.60 -7.47 -4.04
C ALA A 216 -3.00 -6.12 -3.42
N CYS A 217 -1.99 -5.40 -2.95
CA CYS A 217 -2.13 -4.12 -2.28
C CYS A 217 -1.23 -3.10 -2.96
N THR A 218 -1.72 -1.88 -3.15
CA THR A 218 -0.81 -0.76 -3.42
C THR A 218 0.05 -0.49 -2.19
N GLN A 219 1.36 -0.33 -2.38
CA GLN A 219 2.25 0.04 -1.28
C GLN A 219 2.04 1.50 -0.86
N LYS A 220 1.90 2.43 -1.80
CA LYS A 220 1.50 3.82 -1.57
C LYS A 220 0.05 4.09 -1.96
N GLY A 221 -0.58 5.04 -1.27
CA GLY A 221 -1.85 5.58 -1.74
C GLY A 221 -1.67 6.29 -3.09
N LEU A 222 -2.65 6.21 -3.98
CA LEU A 222 -2.62 6.95 -5.24
C LEU A 222 -2.95 8.42 -4.97
N PHE A 223 -2.05 9.29 -5.40
CA PHE A 223 -2.19 10.75 -5.35
C PHE A 223 -1.43 11.38 -6.53
N GLY A 224 -1.83 12.58 -6.92
CA GLY A 224 -1.09 13.35 -7.93
C GLY A 224 -1.19 12.76 -9.34
N ARG A 225 -0.06 12.70 -10.05
CA ARG A 225 -0.02 12.33 -11.48
C ARG A 225 0.23 10.84 -11.66
N VAL A 226 -0.82 10.05 -11.48
CA VAL A 226 -0.92 8.66 -11.95
C VAL A 226 -1.90 8.65 -13.13
N THR A 227 -1.62 7.90 -14.19
CA THR A 227 -2.52 7.84 -15.35
C THR A 227 -3.51 6.67 -15.27
N PRO A 228 -4.69 6.77 -15.92
CA PRO A 228 -5.65 5.67 -15.98
C PRO A 228 -5.05 4.39 -16.55
N GLU A 229 -4.16 4.50 -17.55
CA GLU A 229 -3.49 3.36 -18.17
C GLU A 229 -2.55 2.63 -17.21
N GLU A 230 -1.78 3.37 -16.40
CA GLU A 230 -0.91 2.77 -15.37
C GLU A 230 -1.73 1.94 -14.38
N VAL A 231 -2.84 2.51 -13.88
CA VAL A 231 -3.72 1.83 -12.93
C VAL A 231 -4.39 0.60 -13.54
N ILE A 232 -4.93 0.71 -14.76
CA ILE A 232 -5.56 -0.42 -15.45
C ILE A 232 -4.55 -1.53 -15.70
N ASN A 233 -3.36 -1.19 -16.20
CA ASN A 233 -2.31 -2.17 -16.47
C ASN A 233 -1.91 -2.90 -15.20
N TRP A 234 -1.75 -2.17 -14.09
CA TRP A 234 -1.44 -2.79 -12.81
C TRP A 234 -2.56 -3.73 -12.35
N VAL A 235 -3.83 -3.31 -12.42
CA VAL A 235 -4.98 -4.16 -12.05
C VAL A 235 -5.03 -5.44 -12.89
N GLU A 236 -4.88 -5.32 -14.22
CA GLU A 236 -4.96 -6.45 -15.15
C GLU A 236 -3.76 -7.40 -15.04
N ILE A 237 -2.56 -6.87 -14.81
CA ILE A 237 -1.37 -7.72 -14.58
C ILE A 237 -1.52 -8.48 -13.27
N ASN A 238 -1.93 -7.85 -12.17
CA ASN A 238 -2.13 -8.56 -10.90
C ASN A 238 -3.22 -9.62 -11.02
N ARG A 239 -4.29 -9.35 -11.77
CA ARG A 239 -5.32 -10.34 -12.13
C ARG A 239 -4.71 -11.53 -12.87
N ALA A 240 -3.90 -11.29 -13.90
CA ALA A 240 -3.22 -12.33 -14.66
C ALA A 240 -2.25 -13.16 -13.81
N MET A 241 -1.60 -12.54 -12.82
CA MET A 241 -0.72 -13.19 -11.85
C MET A 241 -1.47 -14.02 -10.79
N GLY A 242 -2.80 -13.99 -10.78
CA GLY A 242 -3.64 -14.80 -9.91
C GLY A 242 -4.13 -14.11 -8.65
N ALA A 243 -4.03 -12.77 -8.56
CA ALA A 243 -4.72 -12.02 -7.51
C ALA A 243 -6.24 -12.22 -7.64
N ALA A 244 -6.91 -12.45 -6.51
CA ALA A 244 -8.36 -12.58 -6.42
C ALA A 244 -9.03 -11.31 -5.90
N ILE A 245 -8.29 -10.50 -5.13
CA ILE A 245 -8.75 -9.24 -4.57
C ILE A 245 -7.60 -8.24 -4.65
N ILE A 246 -7.91 -7.02 -5.08
CA ILE A 246 -6.99 -5.90 -5.11
C ILE A 246 -7.53 -4.83 -4.17
N THR A 247 -6.67 -4.24 -3.34
CA THR A 247 -7.03 -3.10 -2.50
C THR A 247 -6.11 -1.93 -2.84
N ILE A 248 -6.71 -0.81 -3.21
CA ILE A 248 -6.02 0.41 -3.63
C ILE A 248 -6.33 1.51 -2.62
N GLN A 249 -5.30 2.08 -1.99
CA GLN A 249 -5.45 3.26 -1.16
C GLN A 249 -5.43 4.51 -2.04
N ILE A 250 -6.21 5.53 -1.71
CA ILE A 250 -6.25 6.79 -2.47
C ILE A 250 -6.30 8.01 -1.54
N GLN A 251 -5.82 9.14 -2.06
CA GLN A 251 -6.19 10.45 -1.56
C GLN A 251 -7.21 11.06 -2.54
N HIS A 252 -8.50 10.90 -2.25
CA HIS A 252 -9.57 11.21 -3.22
C HIS A 252 -9.50 12.63 -3.80
N ASP A 253 -9.21 13.62 -2.96
CA ASP A 253 -9.15 15.04 -3.35
C ASP A 253 -7.92 15.38 -4.22
N GLN A 254 -6.98 14.44 -4.37
CA GLN A 254 -5.75 14.60 -5.17
C GLN A 254 -5.68 13.64 -6.37
N LEU A 255 -6.76 12.90 -6.63
CA LEU A 255 -6.83 11.91 -7.69
C LEU A 255 -7.84 12.36 -8.75
N GLY A 256 -7.46 12.23 -10.03
CA GLY A 256 -8.36 12.53 -11.15
C GLY A 256 -9.60 11.63 -11.15
N ASP A 257 -10.73 12.20 -11.58
CA ASP A 257 -12.00 11.45 -11.69
C ASP A 257 -11.95 10.36 -12.77
N ASP A 258 -11.04 10.49 -13.73
CA ASP A 258 -10.72 9.48 -14.74
C ASP A 258 -10.23 8.16 -14.12
N ILE A 259 -9.37 8.22 -13.10
CA ILE A 259 -8.91 7.03 -12.36
C ILE A 259 -10.09 6.29 -11.72
N LYS A 260 -11.01 7.04 -11.09
CA LYS A 260 -12.19 6.46 -10.44
C LYS A 260 -13.12 5.81 -11.47
N GLN A 261 -13.28 6.45 -12.63
CA GLN A 261 -14.11 5.93 -13.73
C GLN A 261 -13.54 4.62 -14.29
N VAL A 262 -12.23 4.53 -14.53
CA VAL A 262 -11.63 3.29 -15.06
C VAL A 262 -11.61 2.15 -14.03
N LEU A 263 -11.59 2.47 -12.74
CA LEU A 263 -11.68 1.46 -11.67
C LEU A 263 -13.10 0.96 -11.42
N LEU A 264 -14.13 1.72 -11.81
CA LEU A 264 -15.53 1.43 -11.49
C LEU A 264 -16.01 0.02 -11.92
N PRO A 265 -15.64 -0.52 -13.09
CA PRO A 265 -16.01 -1.89 -13.47
C PRO A 265 -15.45 -2.94 -12.49
N TYR A 266 -14.18 -2.80 -12.10
CA TYR A 266 -13.51 -3.71 -11.16
C TYR A 266 -14.07 -3.63 -9.74
N ILE A 267 -14.48 -2.42 -9.33
CA ILE A 267 -15.15 -2.20 -8.04
C ILE A 267 -16.53 -2.89 -8.04
N LYS A 268 -17.31 -2.72 -9.11
CA LYS A 268 -18.63 -3.38 -9.25
C LYS A 268 -18.54 -4.90 -9.28
N GLU A 269 -17.45 -5.44 -9.83
CA GLU A 269 -17.14 -6.87 -9.82
C GLU A 269 -16.78 -7.39 -8.41
N GLY A 270 -16.34 -6.50 -7.51
CA GLY A 270 -15.77 -6.86 -6.22
C GLY A 270 -14.30 -7.32 -6.31
N PHE A 271 -13.65 -7.08 -7.45
CA PHE A 271 -12.25 -7.39 -7.67
C PHE A 271 -11.33 -6.33 -7.07
N VAL A 272 -11.71 -5.05 -7.16
CA VAL A 272 -10.98 -3.92 -6.58
C VAL A 272 -11.76 -3.31 -5.43
N GLU A 273 -11.09 -3.09 -4.30
CA GLU A 273 -11.58 -2.30 -3.19
C GLU A 273 -10.80 -0.98 -3.13
N LEU A 274 -11.51 0.14 -3.16
CA LEU A 274 -10.92 1.47 -3.13
C LEU A 274 -11.06 2.06 -1.72
N ILE A 275 -9.94 2.36 -1.07
CA ILE A 275 -9.90 2.85 0.32
C ILE A 275 -9.41 4.29 0.34
N ASP A 276 -10.31 5.22 0.66
CA ASP A 276 -9.94 6.62 0.84
C ASP A 276 -9.27 6.83 2.20
N TRP A 277 -8.17 7.57 2.16
CA TRP A 277 -7.42 7.99 3.31
C TRP A 277 -7.77 9.40 3.74
N LYS A 278 -8.14 10.33 2.84
CA LYS A 278 -8.49 11.72 3.15
C LYS A 278 -7.65 12.33 4.28
N ILE A 279 -6.34 12.09 4.22
CA ILE A 279 -5.42 12.51 5.26
C ILE A 279 -5.18 14.02 5.14
N THR A 280 -5.20 14.73 6.27
CA THR A 280 -5.01 16.18 6.32
C THR A 280 -3.67 16.60 6.91
N VAL A 281 -2.86 15.63 7.34
CA VAL A 281 -1.53 15.86 7.91
C VAL A 281 -0.46 15.68 6.85
N THR A 282 0.70 16.31 7.05
CA THR A 282 1.83 16.24 6.10
C THR A 282 2.53 14.89 6.18
N THR A 283 2.00 13.92 5.44
CA THR A 283 2.67 12.66 5.13
C THR A 283 2.43 12.35 3.66
N ARG A 284 3.49 12.15 2.89
CA ARG A 284 3.43 12.04 1.42
C ARG A 284 3.83 10.62 1.00
N ASP A 285 5.07 10.29 1.30
CA ASP A 285 5.68 8.97 1.24
C ASP A 285 5.26 8.12 2.46
N TYR A 286 5.23 8.57 3.73
CA TYR A 286 4.97 7.66 4.87
C TYR A 286 3.53 7.24 5.15
N GLY A 287 2.57 7.78 4.41
CA GLY A 287 1.28 7.11 4.19
C GLY A 287 1.47 5.70 3.60
N MET A 288 2.61 5.41 2.96
CA MET A 288 2.97 4.09 2.43
C MET A 288 2.88 2.99 3.48
N SER A 289 3.53 3.16 4.62
CA SER A 289 3.55 2.10 5.62
C SER A 289 2.19 1.95 6.29
N ALA A 290 1.52 3.06 6.57
CA ALA A 290 0.22 3.05 7.23
C ALA A 290 -0.88 2.47 6.31
N GLY A 291 -0.89 2.86 5.02
CA GLY A 291 -1.78 2.37 3.97
C GLY A 291 -1.54 0.91 3.61
N ALA A 292 -0.29 0.52 3.43
CA ALA A 292 0.10 -0.87 3.24
C ALA A 292 -0.34 -1.74 4.43
N ASN A 293 -0.14 -1.27 5.67
CA ASN A 293 -0.60 -2.02 6.85
C ASN A 293 -2.12 -2.11 6.91
N GLU A 294 -2.88 -1.04 6.61
CA GLU A 294 -4.34 -1.14 6.49
C GLU A 294 -4.72 -2.21 5.45
N CYS A 295 -4.04 -2.26 4.32
CA CYS A 295 -4.28 -3.28 3.31
C CYS A 295 -4.03 -4.70 3.83
N ILE A 296 -2.88 -4.92 4.47
CA ILE A 296 -2.51 -6.21 5.04
C ILE A 296 -3.55 -6.65 6.07
N TYR A 297 -3.96 -5.76 6.98
CA TYR A 297 -4.95 -6.10 8.02
C TYR A 297 -6.37 -6.27 7.49
N ARG A 298 -6.75 -5.61 6.40
CA ARG A 298 -8.00 -5.92 5.67
C ARG A 298 -7.97 -7.33 5.07
N ASN A 299 -6.80 -7.79 4.67
CA ASN A 299 -6.64 -9.08 3.99
C ASN A 299 -6.23 -10.23 4.94
N VAL A 300 -5.84 -9.95 6.18
CA VAL A 300 -5.24 -10.93 7.11
C VAL A 300 -6.11 -12.18 7.38
N ASN A 301 -7.44 -12.02 7.32
CA ASN A 301 -8.39 -13.11 7.57
C ASN A 301 -9.01 -13.69 6.30
N ARG A 302 -8.87 -13.02 5.14
CA ARG A 302 -9.54 -13.39 3.87
C ARG A 302 -8.58 -13.76 2.74
N ALA A 303 -7.28 -13.51 2.89
CA ALA A 303 -6.24 -13.90 1.94
C ALA A 303 -5.17 -14.75 2.63
N GLN A 304 -4.68 -15.78 1.95
CA GLN A 304 -3.55 -16.58 2.43
C GLN A 304 -2.22 -15.91 2.11
N PHE A 305 -2.15 -15.22 0.97
CA PHE A 305 -0.96 -14.50 0.52
C PHE A 305 -1.35 -13.08 0.15
N VAL A 306 -0.52 -12.11 0.51
CA VAL A 306 -0.71 -10.69 0.19
C VAL A 306 0.58 -10.17 -0.42
N THR A 307 0.50 -9.59 -1.61
CA THR A 307 1.58 -8.83 -2.21
C THR A 307 1.34 -7.34 -1.98
N VAL A 308 2.41 -6.58 -1.78
CA VAL A 308 2.35 -5.15 -1.51
C VAL A 308 3.42 -4.50 -2.38
N HIS A 309 2.99 -3.71 -3.37
CA HIS A 309 3.89 -3.08 -4.33
C HIS A 309 3.18 -1.90 -4.99
N ASP A 310 3.95 -0.97 -5.56
CA ASP A 310 3.38 0.22 -6.19
C ASP A 310 2.80 -0.05 -7.59
N VAL A 311 2.02 0.89 -8.13
CA VAL A 311 1.41 0.78 -9.47
C VAL A 311 2.44 0.77 -10.60
N ASP A 312 3.60 1.36 -10.36
CA ASP A 312 4.77 1.39 -11.24
C ASP A 312 5.72 0.18 -11.04
N GLU A 313 5.39 -0.73 -10.13
CA GLU A 313 6.15 -1.93 -9.84
C GLU A 313 5.41 -3.20 -10.27
N LEU A 314 6.17 -4.21 -10.73
CA LEU A 314 5.61 -5.48 -11.19
C LEU A 314 6.39 -6.65 -10.61
N LEU A 315 5.65 -7.62 -10.04
CA LEU A 315 6.20 -8.90 -9.61
C LEU A 315 6.27 -9.85 -10.81
N VAL A 316 7.40 -9.84 -11.51
CA VAL A 316 7.64 -10.69 -12.68
C VAL A 316 8.18 -12.06 -12.26
N LEU A 317 7.52 -13.11 -12.73
CA LEU A 317 7.93 -14.49 -12.48
C LEU A 317 8.87 -14.97 -13.59
N GLN A 318 10.03 -15.52 -13.22
CA GLN A 318 11.00 -16.04 -14.20
C GLN A 318 10.71 -17.49 -14.62
N GLN A 319 10.15 -18.30 -13.72
CA GLN A 319 10.03 -19.75 -13.89
C GLN A 319 8.59 -20.27 -13.85
N HIS A 320 7.63 -19.41 -13.54
CA HIS A 320 6.22 -19.77 -13.32
C HIS A 320 5.30 -18.78 -14.02
N THR A 321 4.08 -19.21 -14.29
CA THR A 321 3.10 -18.40 -15.03
C THR A 321 2.36 -17.42 -14.10
N ASN A 322 2.16 -17.79 -12.84
CA ASN A 322 1.40 -17.02 -11.86
C ASN A 322 1.85 -17.34 -10.42
N TRP A 323 1.39 -16.53 -9.46
CA TRP A 323 1.76 -16.69 -8.05
C TRP A 323 1.28 -17.99 -7.41
N PRO A 324 0.05 -18.49 -7.68
CA PRO A 324 -0.37 -19.80 -7.19
C PRO A 324 0.58 -20.94 -7.59
N GLU A 325 1.05 -20.96 -8.84
CA GLU A 325 2.00 -21.96 -9.32
C GLU A 325 3.34 -21.83 -8.60
N MET A 326 3.88 -20.61 -8.51
CA MET A 326 5.13 -20.33 -7.80
C MET A 326 5.08 -20.77 -6.35
N ILE A 327 4.04 -20.38 -5.60
CA ILE A 327 3.90 -20.75 -4.20
C ILE A 327 3.72 -22.25 -4.03
N THR A 328 2.94 -22.90 -4.89
CA THR A 328 2.79 -24.36 -4.87
C THR A 328 4.14 -25.05 -5.06
N HIS A 329 4.97 -24.55 -5.97
CA HIS A 329 6.33 -25.05 -6.18
C HIS A 329 7.22 -24.83 -4.94
N LEU A 330 7.23 -23.62 -4.38
CA LEU A 330 8.01 -23.28 -3.17
C LEU A 330 7.60 -24.08 -1.92
N CYS A 331 6.31 -24.38 -1.78
CA CYS A 331 5.78 -25.20 -0.68
C CYS A 331 6.20 -26.67 -0.82
N LYS A 332 6.32 -27.18 -2.06
CA LYS A 332 6.76 -28.56 -2.33
C LYS A 332 8.27 -28.74 -2.16
N SER A 333 9.07 -27.72 -2.43
CA SER A 333 10.53 -27.81 -2.41
C SER A 333 11.16 -27.73 -1.01
N GLN A 334 10.37 -27.66 0.08
CA GLN A 334 10.85 -27.51 1.47
C GLN A 334 11.69 -26.25 1.75
N ILE A 335 11.84 -25.35 0.76
CA ILE A 335 12.55 -24.08 0.87
C ILE A 335 11.85 -23.14 1.87
N LEU A 336 10.53 -23.24 2.00
CA LEU A 336 9.76 -22.41 2.95
C LEU A 336 9.99 -22.77 4.42
N MET A 337 10.37 -24.00 4.79
CA MET A 337 10.64 -24.33 6.19
C MET A 337 11.88 -23.59 6.74
N ASN A 338 12.88 -23.32 5.89
CA ASN A 338 14.10 -22.64 6.32
C ASN A 338 14.01 -21.10 6.24
N MET A 339 13.18 -20.54 5.36
CA MET A 339 12.91 -19.09 5.34
C MET A 339 11.86 -18.65 6.37
N LEU A 340 10.89 -19.49 6.72
CA LEU A 340 9.85 -19.14 7.70
C LEU A 340 10.35 -19.21 9.16
N VAL A 341 11.38 -20.01 9.45
CA VAL A 341 11.93 -20.16 10.81
C VAL A 341 12.84 -18.99 11.22
N SER A 342 13.38 -18.21 10.27
CA SER A 342 14.09 -16.96 10.59
C SER A 342 13.17 -15.73 10.67
N ALA A 343 11.86 -15.87 10.43
CA ALA A 343 10.90 -14.77 10.30
C ALA A 343 9.95 -14.62 11.52
N SER A 344 10.21 -15.31 12.63
CA SER A 344 9.30 -15.36 13.81
C SER A 344 9.22 -14.07 14.65
N GLU A 345 9.73 -12.93 14.17
CA GLU A 345 9.62 -11.65 14.88
C GLU A 345 9.09 -10.48 14.02
N THR A 346 8.72 -10.69 12.76
CA THR A 346 8.25 -9.61 11.86
C THR A 346 7.20 -10.09 10.85
N PRO A 347 6.13 -9.33 10.60
CA PRO A 347 5.44 -9.40 9.32
C PRO A 347 6.36 -8.77 8.28
N GLN A 348 7.18 -9.58 7.59
CA GLN A 348 7.93 -9.09 6.44
C GLN A 348 6.95 -8.94 5.26
N ILE A 349 6.80 -7.69 4.82
CA ILE A 349 6.38 -7.35 3.47
C ILE A 349 7.44 -7.95 2.55
N LEU A 350 7.02 -8.70 1.52
CA LEU A 350 7.90 -9.05 0.41
C LEU A 350 8.17 -7.76 -0.36
N GLN A 351 9.13 -6.96 0.09
CA GLN A 351 9.57 -5.75 -0.61
C GLN A 351 10.34 -6.18 -1.86
N THR A 352 9.91 -5.65 -2.99
CA THR A 352 10.67 -5.62 -4.25
C THR A 352 12.03 -4.97 -4.00
N ALA A 353 13.10 -5.68 -4.36
CA ALA A 353 14.42 -5.07 -4.44
C ALA A 353 14.39 -4.06 -5.60
N THR A 354 14.36 -2.78 -5.27
CA THR A 354 14.63 -1.71 -6.23
C THR A 354 16.09 -1.80 -6.65
N TYR A 355 16.32 -2.25 -7.87
CA TYR A 355 17.59 -2.03 -8.55
C TYR A 355 17.65 -0.54 -8.93
N TYR A 356 18.48 0.23 -8.22
CA TYR A 356 18.97 1.52 -8.68
C TYR A 356 20.24 1.34 -9.50
#